data_AF-A0A2V8UNP2-F1
#
_entry.id   AF-A0A2V8UNP2-F1
#
_cell.length_a   1.000
_cell.length_b   1.000
_cell.length_c   1.000
_cell.angle_alpha   90.00
_cell.angle_beta   90.00
_cell.angle_gamma   90.00
#
_symmetry.space_group_name_H-M   'P 1'
#
loop_
_entity.id
_entity.type
_entity.pdbx_description
1 polymer ?
#
loop_
_entity_poly.entity_id
_entity_poly.type
_entity_poly.pdbx_seq_one_letter_code
_entity_poly.pdbx_strand_id
1 'polypeptide(L)'
;MTVDQDNSVLGLASIRRNRGLSLEQISQSTKISTRSLRAIELGEFKKLPGGIYNTSYIRQYARAIDFDEGELLAYYHSRTDVQPAIPIAQEKRQTLRDFRFLTQH
;
A
#
# COMPACT_ATOMS: atom_id res chain seq x y z
N MET A 1 21.68 5.20 19.58
CA MET A 1 22.35 5.41 18.28
C MET A 1 21.92 4.26 17.39
N THR A 2 20.85 4.45 16.63
CA THR A 2 19.99 3.37 16.11
C THR A 2 20.62 2.67 14.91
N VAL A 3 20.97 1.41 15.14
CA VAL A 3 21.57 0.42 14.22
C VAL A 3 20.54 -0.17 13.24
N ASP A 4 19.82 0.70 12.52
CA ASP A 4 18.82 0.29 11.51
C ASP A 4 19.19 0.84 10.11
N GLN A 5 20.48 0.98 9.82
CA GLN A 5 20.96 1.53 8.54
C GLN A 5 21.06 0.49 7.41
N ASP A 6 21.26 -0.80 7.71
CA ASP A 6 21.83 -1.68 6.67
C ASP A 6 20.85 -2.61 5.94
N ASN A 7 19.59 -2.73 6.36
CA ASN A 7 18.68 -3.72 5.77
C ASN A 7 17.41 -3.14 5.13
N SER A 8 17.41 -1.85 4.78
CA SER A 8 16.27 -1.25 4.08
C SER A 8 16.36 -1.46 2.57
N VAL A 9 15.31 -1.99 1.97
CA VAL A 9 15.21 -2.11 0.51
C VAL A 9 15.11 -0.73 -0.11
N LEU A 10 15.75 -0.52 -1.27
CA LEU A 10 15.73 0.74 -2.03
C LEU A 10 16.06 2.01 -1.21
N GLY A 11 16.71 1.87 -0.05
CA GLY A 11 16.99 2.98 0.85
C GLY A 11 15.76 3.67 1.45
N LEU A 12 14.57 3.04 1.43
CA LEU A 12 13.29 3.65 1.82
C LEU A 12 13.32 4.26 3.22
N ALA A 13 13.92 3.55 4.20
CA ALA A 13 14.01 4.04 5.56
C ALA A 13 14.86 5.32 5.66
N SER A 14 15.92 5.43 4.86
CA SER A 14 16.77 6.63 4.79
C SER A 14 16.01 7.78 4.14
N ILE A 15 15.30 7.54 3.04
CA ILE A 15 14.48 8.56 2.36
C ILE A 15 13.41 9.11 3.31
N ARG A 16 12.68 8.23 4.00
CA ARG A 16 11.69 8.64 5.00
C ARG A 16 12.30 9.51 6.10
N ARG A 17 13.42 9.08 6.70
CA ARG A 17 14.09 9.80 7.79
C ARG A 17 14.63 11.16 7.33
N ASN A 18 15.18 11.24 6.11
CA ASN A 18 15.67 12.50 5.53
C ASN A 18 14.53 13.52 5.34
N ARG A 19 13.29 13.04 5.23
CA ARG A 19 12.07 13.88 5.21
C ARG A 19 11.53 14.22 6.59
N GLY A 20 12.18 13.76 7.66
CA GLY A 20 11.73 13.99 9.04
C GLY A 20 10.44 13.23 9.41
N LEU A 21 10.07 12.19 8.65
CA LEU A 21 8.84 11.43 8.88
C LEU A 21 9.10 10.22 9.77
N SER A 22 8.29 10.02 10.80
CA SER A 22 8.25 8.79 11.61
C SER A 22 7.28 7.76 11.02
N LEU A 23 7.44 6.48 11.37
CA LEU A 23 6.47 5.45 10.96
C LEU A 23 5.10 5.70 11.60
N GLU A 24 5.06 6.23 12.82
CA GLU A 24 3.83 6.59 13.54
C GLU A 24 3.07 7.70 12.79
N GLN A 25 3.78 8.72 12.29
CA GLN A 25 3.16 9.80 11.52
C GLN A 25 2.52 9.28 10.22
N ILE A 26 3.24 8.43 9.48
CA ILE A 26 2.70 7.80 8.26
C ILE A 26 1.53 6.87 8.62
N SER A 27 1.62 6.14 9.73
CA SER A 27 0.56 5.26 10.20
C SER A 27 -0.74 6.03 10.50
N GLN A 28 -0.62 7.19 11.15
CA GLN A 28 -1.76 8.04 11.48
C GLN A 28 -2.49 8.56 10.23
N SER A 29 -1.76 8.93 9.18
CA SER A 29 -2.33 9.48 7.93
C SER A 29 -2.86 8.41 6.99
N THR A 30 -2.16 7.28 6.85
CA THR A 30 -2.51 6.19 5.90
C THR A 30 -3.39 5.10 6.50
N LYS A 31 -3.48 5.03 7.84
CA LYS A 31 -4.11 3.92 8.59
C LYS A 31 -3.42 2.57 8.40
N ILE A 32 -2.21 2.55 7.85
CA ILE A 32 -1.37 1.35 7.76
C ILE A 32 -0.62 1.19 9.08
N SER A 33 -0.60 -0.01 9.65
CA SER A 33 0.12 -0.26 10.91
C SER A 33 1.64 0.01 10.75
N THR A 34 2.30 0.52 11.78
CA THR A 34 3.77 0.71 11.79
C THR A 34 4.53 -0.58 11.51
N ARG A 35 3.97 -1.74 11.92
CA ARG A 35 4.50 -3.07 11.59
C ARG A 35 4.51 -3.33 10.08
N SER A 36 3.42 -3.01 9.37
CA SER A 36 3.33 -3.17 7.92
C SER A 36 4.23 -2.18 7.19
N LEU A 37 4.32 -0.94 7.66
CA LEU A 37 5.25 0.06 7.09
C LEU A 37 6.71 -0.37 7.22
N ARG A 38 7.10 -0.87 8.40
CA ARG A 38 8.42 -1.45 8.61
C ARG A 38 8.67 -2.67 7.72
N ALA A 39 7.66 -3.52 7.53
CA ALA A 39 7.78 -4.66 6.62
C ALA A 39 8.04 -4.23 5.17
N ILE A 40 7.44 -3.11 4.72
CA ILE A 40 7.74 -2.52 3.40
C ILE A 40 9.20 -2.05 3.36
N GLU A 41 9.66 -1.31 4.39
CA GLU A 41 11.06 -0.84 4.46
C GLU A 41 12.08 -1.97 4.43
N LEU A 42 11.76 -3.12 5.01
CA LEU A 42 12.63 -4.30 5.10
C LEU A 42 12.42 -5.30 3.95
N GLY A 43 11.49 -5.05 3.03
CA GLY A 43 11.13 -6.00 1.97
C GLY A 43 10.47 -7.30 2.47
N GLU A 44 9.96 -7.31 3.70
CA GLU A 44 9.30 -8.46 4.33
C GLU A 44 7.84 -8.58 3.87
N PHE A 45 7.60 -8.56 2.56
CA PHE A 45 6.25 -8.45 1.98
C PHE A 45 5.30 -9.58 2.38
N LYS A 46 5.82 -10.75 2.77
CA LYS A 46 5.05 -11.86 3.35
C LYS A 46 4.35 -11.52 4.68
N LYS A 47 4.73 -10.43 5.35
CA LYS A 47 4.10 -9.94 6.59
C LYS A 47 2.97 -8.95 6.33
N LEU A 48 2.70 -8.60 5.07
CA LEU A 48 1.56 -7.78 4.68
C LEU A 48 0.27 -8.63 4.63
N PRO A 49 -0.92 -8.01 4.65
CA PRO A 49 -2.20 -8.73 4.67
C PRO A 49 -2.46 -9.64 3.45
N GLY A 50 -1.77 -9.41 2.32
CA GLY A 50 -1.94 -10.19 1.09
C GLY A 50 -2.94 -9.57 0.10
N GLY A 51 -3.03 -10.18 -1.08
CA GLY A 51 -3.96 -9.80 -2.14
C GLY A 51 -3.81 -8.34 -2.60
N ILE A 52 -4.95 -7.70 -2.87
CA ILE A 52 -5.00 -6.31 -3.35
C ILE A 52 -4.40 -5.31 -2.35
N TYR A 53 -4.40 -5.63 -1.05
CA TYR A 53 -3.94 -4.75 0.01
C TYR A 53 -2.43 -4.51 -0.02
N ASN A 54 -1.64 -5.48 -0.48
CA ASN A 54 -0.19 -5.33 -0.61
C ASN A 54 0.16 -4.15 -1.51
N THR A 55 -0.37 -4.15 -2.73
CA THR A 55 -0.09 -3.08 -3.70
C THR A 55 -0.65 -1.74 -3.25
N SER A 56 -1.79 -1.71 -2.56
CA SER A 56 -2.35 -0.49 -1.98
C SER A 56 -1.44 0.09 -0.89
N TYR A 57 -0.96 -0.75 0.04
CA TYR A 57 -0.08 -0.31 1.13
C TYR A 57 1.26 0.19 0.61
N ILE A 58 1.81 -0.50 -0.38
CA ILE A 58 3.05 -0.11 -1.05
C ILE A 58 2.93 1.27 -1.70
N ARG A 59 1.87 1.51 -2.49
CA ARG A 59 1.61 2.82 -3.10
C ARG A 59 1.44 3.92 -2.06
N GLN A 60 0.65 3.66 -1.03
CA GLN A 60 0.41 4.64 0.04
C GLN A 60 1.68 5.01 0.79
N TYR A 61 2.55 4.03 1.09
CA TYR A 61 3.85 4.30 1.71
C TYR A 61 4.76 5.10 0.77
N ALA A 62 4.90 4.69 -0.50
CA ALA A 62 5.70 5.41 -1.49
C ALA A 62 5.28 6.89 -1.60
N ARG A 63 3.97 7.16 -1.71
CA ARG A 63 3.43 8.53 -1.70
C ARG A 63 3.75 9.29 -0.41
N ALA A 64 3.61 8.65 0.74
CA ALA A 64 3.86 9.29 2.03
C ALA A 64 5.31 9.75 2.20
N ILE A 65 6.24 9.03 1.57
CA ILE A 65 7.67 9.38 1.54
C ILE A 65 8.10 9.98 0.20
N ASP A 66 7.15 10.41 -0.63
CA ASP A 66 7.28 10.87 -2.02
C ASP A 66 8.43 10.20 -2.80
N PHE A 67 8.35 8.87 -2.79
CA PHE A 67 9.13 7.94 -3.59
C PHE A 67 8.29 7.48 -4.77
N ASP A 68 8.94 7.05 -5.85
CA ASP A 68 8.24 6.57 -7.04
C ASP A 68 7.45 5.27 -6.75
N GLU A 69 6.14 5.33 -6.94
CA GLU A 69 5.25 4.20 -6.71
C GLU A 69 5.56 3.01 -7.64
N GLY A 70 5.91 3.31 -8.89
CA GLY A 70 6.18 2.32 -9.94
C GLY A 70 7.44 1.52 -9.63
N GLU A 71 8.51 2.19 -9.19
CA GLU A 71 9.76 1.57 -8.78
C GLU A 71 9.56 0.63 -7.60
N LEU A 72 8.85 1.07 -6.55
CA LEU A 72 8.63 0.23 -5.37
C LEU A 72 7.70 -0.96 -5.68
N LEU A 73 6.70 -0.77 -6.55
CA LEU A 73 5.85 -1.87 -7.02
C LEU A 73 6.60 -2.85 -7.90
N ALA A 74 7.47 -2.37 -8.79
CA ALA A 74 8.31 -3.24 -9.63
C ALA A 74 9.24 -4.09 -8.76
N TYR A 75 9.84 -3.48 -7.72
CA TYR A 75 10.63 -4.22 -6.74
C TYR A 75 9.79 -5.27 -6.00
N TYR A 76 8.60 -4.91 -5.51
CA TYR A 76 7.68 -5.86 -4.89
C TYR A 76 7.36 -7.04 -5.81
N HIS A 77 6.93 -6.79 -7.05
CA HIS A 77 6.62 -7.85 -8.00
C HIS A 77 7.83 -8.74 -8.28
N SER A 78 9.03 -8.19 -8.51
CA SER A 78 10.24 -9.00 -8.72
C SER A 78 10.58 -9.94 -7.56
N ARG A 79 10.11 -9.65 -6.34
CA ARG A 79 10.32 -10.46 -5.13
C ARG A 79 9.18 -11.44 -4.84
N THR A 80 7.97 -11.19 -5.34
CA THR A 80 6.77 -12.00 -5.04
C THR A 80 6.22 -12.75 -6.24
N ASP A 81 6.52 -12.34 -7.47
CA ASP A 81 6.08 -13.03 -8.69
C ASP A 81 6.98 -14.23 -9.01
N VAL A 82 6.64 -15.34 -8.36
CA VAL A 82 6.35 -16.58 -9.08
C VAL A 82 4.83 -16.64 -9.34
N GLN A 83 4.37 -15.75 -10.25
CA GLN A 83 3.11 -15.69 -11.01
C GLN A 83 1.72 -15.60 -10.30
N PRO A 84 0.71 -15.03 -10.99
CA PRO A 84 -0.38 -14.25 -10.38
C PRO A 84 -1.67 -15.04 -10.16
N ALA A 85 -2.48 -14.63 -9.18
CA ALA A 85 -3.85 -15.14 -9.01
C ALA A 85 -4.88 -14.01 -8.80
N ILE A 86 -5.55 -13.68 -9.91
CA ILE A 86 -6.96 -13.26 -10.10
C ILE A 86 -7.41 -11.90 -9.51
N PRO A 87 -8.00 -11.01 -10.34
CA PRO A 87 -8.66 -9.80 -9.86
C PRO A 87 -9.95 -10.15 -9.11
N ILE A 88 -10.02 -9.83 -7.81
CA ILE A 88 -11.30 -9.75 -7.11
C ILE A 88 -12.02 -8.51 -7.63
N ALA A 89 -13.00 -8.74 -8.50
CA ALA A 89 -13.95 -7.74 -8.92
C ALA A 89 -14.51 -7.02 -7.68
N GLN A 90 -14.27 -5.70 -7.59
CA GLN A 90 -15.01 -4.85 -6.66
C GLN A 90 -16.48 -4.93 -7.06
N GLU A 91 -17.29 -5.59 -6.24
CA GLU A 91 -18.73 -5.68 -6.43
C GLU A 91 -19.30 -4.25 -6.45
N LYS A 92 -19.67 -3.79 -7.65
CA LYS A 92 -20.50 -2.62 -7.87
C LYS A 92 -21.81 -2.80 -7.09
N ARG A 93 -22.03 -1.94 -6.09
CA ARG A 93 -23.39 -1.58 -5.64
C ARG A 93 -23.58 -0.08 -5.56
N GLN A 94 -23.41 0.59 -6.69
CA GLN A 94 -24.17 1.78 -7.12
C GLN A 94 -24.22 1.64 -8.64
N THR A 95 -25.34 1.53 -9.32
CA THR A 95 -26.67 2.17 -9.22
C THR A 95 -27.62 1.31 -10.06
N LEU A 96 -28.93 1.49 -9.97
CA LEU A 96 -29.79 1.58 -11.17
C LEU A 96 -31.20 2.06 -10.76
N ARG A 97 -31.39 3.36 -11.00
CA ARG A 97 -32.58 4.00 -11.56
C ARG A 97 -33.80 4.22 -10.67
N ASP A 98 -34.00 5.51 -10.40
CA ASP A 98 -35.28 6.19 -10.51
C ASP A 98 -36.27 5.45 -11.43
N PHE A 99 -37.31 4.88 -10.84
CA PHE A 99 -38.59 4.69 -11.50
C PHE A 99 -39.64 5.49 -10.73
N ARG A 100 -39.59 6.81 -10.91
CA ARG A 100 -40.78 7.64 -10.72
C ARG A 100 -41.57 7.60 -12.03
N PHE A 101 -42.54 6.70 -12.14
CA PHE A 101 -43.71 6.93 -12.99
C PHE A 101 -44.98 6.43 -12.28
N LEU A 102 -45.81 7.43 -11.99
CA LEU A 102 -47.22 7.43 -11.62
C LEU A 102 -48.06 6.72 -12.69
N THR A 103 -49.14 5.99 -12.36
CA THR A 103 -50.48 6.04 -12.99
C THR A 103 -51.45 5.10 -12.24
N GLN A 104 -52.69 5.56 -12.10
CA GLN A 104 -53.86 4.95 -11.43
C GLN A 104 -54.34 3.64 -12.08
N HIS A 105 -54.97 2.76 -11.29
CA HIS A 105 -56.35 2.29 -11.50
C HIS A 105 -56.92 1.76 -10.18
#